data_AF-A0A3B9ZVH9-F1
#
_entry.id   AF-A0A3B9ZVH9-F1
#
_cell.length_a   1.000
_cell.length_b   1.000
_cell.length_c   1.000
_cell.angle_alpha   90.00
_cell.angle_beta   90.00
_cell.angle_gamma   90.00
#
_symmetry.space_group_name_H-M   'P 1'
#
loop_
_entity.id
_entity.type
_entity.pdbx_description
1 polymer ?
#
loop_
_entity_poly.entity_id
_entity_poly.type
_entity_poly.pdbx_seq_one_letter_code
_entity_poly.pdbx_strand_id
1 'polypeptide(L)' 'METVFKLKAAELDSKFIDSVKNLFKDREIEISIKPIQDETEYLLNSPANKKHLLDAIKEIKLNKNLIRFTSHE' A
#
# COMPACT_ATOMS: atom_id res chain seq x y z
N MET A 1 -3.01 12.67 -13.24
CA MET A 1 -1.94 11.89 -12.57
C MET A 1 -2.13 12.09 -11.09
N GLU A 2 -2.29 11.01 -10.34
CA GLU A 2 -2.43 11.02 -8.88
C GLU A 2 -1.06 10.74 -8.26
N THR A 3 -0.66 11.54 -7.26
CA THR A 3 0.59 11.32 -6.52
C THR A 3 0.23 11.14 -5.06
N VAL A 4 0.61 10.00 -4.48
CA VAL A 4 0.31 9.66 -3.09
C VAL A 4 1.61 9.67 -2.28
N PHE A 5 1.66 10.48 -1.24
CA PHE A 5 2.76 10.51 -0.28
C PHE A 5 2.36 9.74 0.99
N LYS A 6 3.07 8.67 1.33
CA LYS A 6 2.93 7.95 2.61
C LYS A 6 4.07 8.40 3.53
N LEU A 7 3.75 9.15 4.58
CA LEU A 7 4.73 9.68 5.55
C LEU A 7 4.17 9.64 6.98
N LYS A 8 5.04 9.71 7.97
CA LYS A 8 4.66 9.93 9.37
C LYS A 8 4.22 11.38 9.56
N ALA A 9 3.33 11.61 10.53
CA ALA A 9 2.89 12.97 10.86
C ALA A 9 4.05 13.91 11.22
N ALA A 10 5.11 13.41 11.86
CA ALA A 10 6.29 14.20 12.21
C ALA A 10 7.13 14.65 10.99
N GLU A 11 6.96 14.01 9.84
CA GLU A 11 7.65 14.35 8.58
C GLU A 11 6.86 15.40 7.78
N LEU A 12 5.66 15.78 8.24
CA LEU A 12 4.89 16.87 7.67
C LEU A 12 5.44 18.21 8.17
N ASP A 13 6.60 18.60 7.63
CA ASP A 13 7.29 19.85 7.97
C ASP A 13 7.18 20.92 6.87
N SER A 14 7.72 22.11 7.13
CA SER A 14 7.70 23.21 6.18
C SER A 14 8.43 22.89 4.88
N LYS A 15 9.51 22.11 4.93
CA LYS A 15 10.30 21.72 3.75
C LYS A 15 9.49 20.81 2.82
N PHE A 16 8.70 19.89 3.39
CA PHE A 16 7.79 19.05 2.62
C PHE A 16 6.73 19.91 1.93
N ILE A 17 6.10 20.85 2.67
CA ILE A 17 5.09 21.75 2.09
C ILE A 17 5.67 22.60 0.94
N ASP A 18 6.89 23.12 1.10
CA ASP A 18 7.57 23.87 0.04
C ASP A 18 7.88 22.99 -1.18
N SER A 19 8.22 21.72 -0.95
CA SER A 19 8.44 20.75 -2.03
C SER A 19 7.16 20.46 -2.81
N VAL A 20 6.02 20.31 -2.12
CA VAL A 20 4.69 20.14 -2.75
C VAL A 20 4.32 21.37 -3.58
N LYS A 21 4.50 22.58 -3.03
CA LYS A 21 4.25 23.83 -3.77
C LYS A 21 5.09 23.92 -5.05
N ASN A 22 6.38 23.58 -4.97
CA ASN A 22 7.27 23.61 -6.14
C ASN A 22 6.89 22.58 -7.21
N LEU A 23 6.37 21.41 -6.80
CA LEU A 23 5.97 20.35 -7.71
C LEU A 23 4.69 20.69 -8.49
N PHE A 24 3.71 21.29 -7.81
CA PHE A 24 2.39 21.55 -8.39
C PHE A 24 2.18 23.01 -8.86
N LYS A 25 3.06 23.95 -8.46
CA LYS A 25 3.06 25.37 -8.85
C LYS A 25 1.67 26.00 -8.67
N ASP A 26 1.11 26.59 -9.72
CA ASP A 26 -0.16 27.32 -9.70
C ASP A 26 -1.39 26.42 -9.92
N ARG A 27 -1.25 25.10 -9.81
CA ARG A 27 -2.37 24.17 -9.96
C ARG A 27 -3.17 24.09 -8.67
N GLU A 28 -4.50 23.99 -8.79
CA GLU A 28 -5.34 23.59 -7.67
C GLU A 28 -5.00 22.15 -7.26
N ILE A 29 -4.82 21.95 -5.95
CA ILE A 29 -4.51 20.64 -5.37
C ILE A 29 -5.47 20.34 -4.22
N GLU A 30 -5.78 19.06 -4.04
CA GLU A 30 -6.49 18.54 -2.88
C GLU A 30 -5.51 17.78 -1.98
N ILE A 31 -5.59 17.97 -0.66
CA ILE A 31 -4.80 17.21 0.33
C ILE A 31 -5.78 16.43 1.23
N SER A 32 -5.65 15.10 1.24
CA SER A 32 -6.41 14.22 2.13
C SER A 32 -5.48 13.60 3.18
N ILE A 33 -5.74 13.85 4.46
CA ILE A 33 -4.98 13.30 5.57
C ILE A 33 -5.81 12.20 6.23
N LYS A 34 -5.29 10.98 6.23
CA LYS A 34 -5.90 9.83 6.91
C LYS A 34 -4.82 9.12 7.72
N PRO A 35 -5.15 8.56 8.90
CA PRO A 35 -4.24 7.62 9.54
C PRO A 35 -3.94 6.50 8.54
N ILE A 36 -2.67 6.13 8.42
CA ILE A 36 -2.29 4.94 7.66
C ILE A 36 -2.92 3.77 8.41
N GLN A 37 -3.96 3.17 7.82
CA GLN A 37 -4.44 1.88 8.29
C GLN A 37 -3.31 0.89 8.12
N ASP A 38 -3.02 0.13 9.17
CA ASP A 38 -2.17 -1.04 9.03
C ASP A 38 -2.90 -2.01 8.10
N GLU A 39 -2.44 -2.09 6.84
CA GLU A 39 -3.00 -2.97 5.83
C GLU A 39 -2.97 -4.44 6.30
N THR A 40 -2.01 -4.81 7.16
CA THR A 40 -1.95 -6.13 7.79
C THR A 40 -3.08 -6.30 8.79
N GLU A 41 -3.30 -5.34 9.68
CA GLU A 41 -4.41 -5.38 10.63
C GLU A 41 -5.76 -5.46 9.89
N TYR A 42 -5.94 -4.64 8.85
CA TYR A 42 -7.13 -4.67 8.00
C TYR A 42 -7.35 -6.04 7.35
N LEU A 43 -6.31 -6.61 6.71
CA LEU A 43 -6.40 -7.92 6.06
C LEU A 43 -6.65 -9.05 7.07
N LEU A 44 -6.12 -8.94 8.28
CA LEU A 44 -6.25 -9.96 9.32
C LEU A 44 -7.50 -9.78 10.21
N ASN A 45 -8.25 -8.69 10.05
CA ASN A 45 -9.41 -8.37 10.89
C ASN A 45 -10.54 -9.40 10.75
N SER A 46 -10.75 -9.96 9.55
CA SER A 46 -11.71 -11.05 9.35
C SER A 46 -11.07 -12.41 9.63
N PRO A 47 -11.61 -13.25 10.55
CA PRO A 47 -11.08 -14.58 10.82
C PRO A 47 -11.03 -15.47 9.57
N ALA A 48 -12.02 -15.35 8.69
CA ALA A 48 -12.07 -16.09 7.44
C ALA A 48 -10.96 -15.65 6.47
N ASN A 49 -10.76 -14.33 6.32
CA ASN A 49 -9.71 -13.80 5.45
C ASN A 49 -8.31 -14.11 5.99
N LYS A 50 -8.12 -13.95 7.30
CA LYS A 50 -6.88 -14.33 8.00
C LYS A 50 -6.52 -15.79 7.75
N LYS A 51 -7.45 -16.72 7.92
CA LYS A 51 -7.21 -18.15 7.68
C LYS A 51 -6.82 -18.40 6.22
N HIS A 52 -7.60 -17.86 5.28
CA HIS A 52 -7.34 -18.01 3.86
C HIS A 52 -5.94 -17.50 3.45
N LEU A 53 -5.54 -16.32 3.93
CA LEU A 53 -4.22 -15.75 3.65
C LEU A 53 -3.07 -16.59 4.24
N LEU A 54 -3.22 -17.05 5.49
CA LEU A 54 -2.20 -17.88 6.15
C LEU A 54 -2.06 -19.25 5.48
N ASP A 55 -3.18 -19.86 5.07
CA ASP A 55 -3.19 -21.12 4.33
C ASP A 55 -2.52 -20.94 2.96
N ALA A 56 -2.84 -19.88 2.22
CA ALA A 56 -2.20 -19.58 0.94
C ALA A 56 -0.67 -19.37 1.07
N ILE A 57 -0.22 -18.64 2.10
CA ILE A 57 1.22 -18.46 2.40
C ILE A 57 1.89 -19.83 2.66
N LYS A 58 1.21 -20.72 3.39
CA LYS A 58 1.72 -22.07 3.65
C LYS A 58 1.80 -22.89 2.36
N GLU A 59 0.80 -22.82 1.50
CA GLU A 59 0.78 -23.52 0.21
C GLU A 59 1.91 -23.06 -0.70
N ILE A 60 2.18 -21.75 -0.78
CA ILE A 60 3.31 -21.19 -1.51
C ILE A 60 4.64 -21.73 -0.97
N LYS A 61 4.84 -21.72 0.36
CA LYS A 61 6.07 -22.24 0.99
C LYS A 61 6.28 -23.73 0.72
N LEU A 62 5.19 -24.49 0.62
CA LEU A 62 5.21 -25.92 0.30
C LEU A 62 5.21 -26.20 -1.20
N ASN A 63 5.24 -25.16 -2.04
CA ASN A 63 5.13 -25.27 -3.50
C ASN A 63 3.89 -26.10 -3.94
N LYS A 64 2.80 -25.97 -3.19
CA LYS A 64 1.54 -26.71 -3.38
C LYS A 64 0.49 -25.78 -3.99
N ASN A 65 -0.39 -26.31 -4.84
CA ASN A 65 -1.53 -25.57 -5.41
C ASN A 65 -1.15 -24.28 -6.16
N LEU A 66 0.07 -24.21 -6.71
CA LEU A 66 0.53 -23.07 -7.51
C LEU A 66 0.30 -23.34 -9.00
N ILE A 67 -0.31 -22.37 -9.68
CA ILE A 67 -0.38 -22.37 -11.14
C ILE A 67 0.93 -21.79 -11.67
N ARG A 68 1.62 -22.56 -12.52
CA ARG A 68 2.84 -22.12 -13.20
C ARG A 68 2.53 -21.91 -14.67
N PHE A 69 2.93 -20.76 -15.20
CA PHE A 69 2.90 -20.52 -16.63
C PHE A 69 4.30 -20.78 -17.19
N THR A 70 4.39 -21.63 -18.20
CA THR A 70 5.59 -21.80 -19.01
C THR A 70 5.26 -21.32 -20.42
N SER A 71 5.72 -20.12 -20.76
CA SER A 71 5.69 -19.62 -22.12
C SER A 71 6.51 -20.59 -22.98
N HIS A 72 5.89 -21.23 -23.96
CA HIS A 72 6.60 -21.88 -25.04
C HIS A 72 6.64 -20.86 -26.19
N GLU A 73 7.84 -20.35 -26.48
CA GLU A 73 8.12 -19.59 -27.71
C GLU A 73 8.10 -20.51 -28.94
#